data_AF-A0A7J3MT72-F1
#
_entry.id   AF-A0A7J3MT72-F1
#
_cell.length_a   1.000
_cell.length_b   1.000
_cell.length_c   1.000
_cell.angle_alpha   90.00
_cell.angle_beta   90.00
_cell.angle_gamma   90.00
#
_symmetry.space_group_name_H-M   'P 1'
#
loop_
_entity.id
_entity.type
_entity.pdbx_description
1 polymer ?
#
loop_
_entity_poly.entity_id
_entity_poly.type
_entity_poly.pdbx_seq_one_letter_code
_entity_poly.pdbx_strand_id
1 'polypeptide(L)' 'MKIRHRVRRGVYGYDVARGENIYASVKVKYGSAEVTGELRWIKRLRYPLMYIKEIKNKY' A
#
# COMPACT_ATOMS: atom_id res chain seq x y z
N MET A 1 14.34 -1.07 15.49
CA MET A 1 15.30 -0.74 14.41
C MET A 1 14.58 0.06 13.32
N LYS A 2 14.66 1.41 13.34
CA LYS A 2 14.01 2.27 12.33
C LYS A 2 14.87 2.28 11.06
N ILE A 3 14.43 1.54 10.04
CA ILE A 3 15.10 1.50 8.73
C ILE A 3 14.85 2.84 8.05
N ARG A 4 15.83 3.75 8.10
CA ARG A 4 15.81 5.01 7.34
C ARG A 4 16.14 4.69 5.88
N HIS A 5 15.13 4.65 5.01
CA HIS A 5 15.35 4.64 3.57
C HIS A 5 16.11 5.91 3.18
N ARG A 6 17.26 5.75 2.53
CA ARG A 6 18.08 6.87 2.03
C ARG A 6 17.31 7.53 0.88
N VAL A 7 16.54 8.57 1.19
CA VAL A 7 15.78 9.35 0.21
C VAL A 7 16.78 9.94 -0.80
N ARG A 8 16.68 9.53 -2.07
CA ARG A 8 17.42 10.18 -3.16
C ARG A 8 16.76 11.54 -3.39
N ARG A 9 17.28 12.58 -2.74
CA ARG A 9 16.83 13.96 -2.92
C ARG A 9 17.08 14.36 -4.38
N GLY A 10 16.01 14.71 -5.10
CA GLY A 10 16.13 15.35 -6.41
C GLY A 10 16.74 16.75 -6.30
N VAL A 11 16.98 17.41 -7.44
CA VAL A 11 17.54 18.78 -7.52
C VAL A 11 16.82 19.77 -6.60
N TYR A 12 15.52 19.55 -6.37
CA TYR A 12 14.65 20.40 -5.57
C TYR A 12 14.39 19.89 -4.15
N GLY A 13 15.08 18.83 -3.71
CA GLY A 13 15.05 18.36 -2.31
C GLY A 13 13.79 17.62 -1.86
N TYR A 14 12.73 17.57 -2.68
CA TYR A 14 11.54 16.75 -2.41
C TYR A 14 11.70 15.31 -2.95
N ASP A 15 10.97 14.39 -2.34
CA ASP A 15 10.85 13.00 -2.79
C ASP A 15 9.67 12.85 -3.76
N VAL A 16 9.65 11.77 -4.54
CA VAL A 16 8.59 11.49 -5.52
C VAL A 16 7.75 10.31 -5.02
N ALA A 17 6.44 10.36 -5.21
CA ALA A 17 5.57 9.22 -4.96
C ALA A 17 5.94 8.06 -5.90
N ARG A 18 6.36 6.93 -5.33
CA ARG A 18 6.79 5.71 -6.00
C ARG A 18 6.13 4.50 -5.36
N GLY A 19 6.07 3.39 -6.07
CA GLY A 19 5.49 2.16 -5.54
C GLY A 19 6.14 1.70 -4.21
N GLU A 20 7.42 2.00 -3.99
CA GLU A 20 8.14 1.67 -2.75
C GLU A 20 7.68 2.47 -1.52
N ASN A 21 7.18 3.70 -1.71
CA ASN A 21 6.84 4.64 -0.63
C ASN A 21 5.34 4.94 -0.54
N ILE A 22 4.51 4.27 -1.36
CA ILE A 22 3.05 4.36 -1.32
C ILE A 22 2.49 3.18 -0.51
N TYR A 23 1.61 3.51 0.45
CA TYR A 23 0.74 2.58 1.14
C TYR A 23 -0.70 3.08 1.01
N ALA A 24 -1.61 2.21 0.59
CA ALA A 24 -3.03 2.54 0.53
C ALA A 24 -3.88 1.37 1.07
N SER A 25 -5.00 1.72 1.70
CA SER A 25 -6.02 0.76 2.11
C SER A 25 -7.39 1.32 1.72
N VAL A 26 -8.20 0.48 1.09
CA VAL A 26 -9.54 0.84 0.63
C VAL A 26 -10.53 -0.16 1.18
N LYS A 27 -11.62 0.33 1.76
CA LYS A 27 -12.75 -0.47 2.19
C LYS A 27 -13.93 -0.18 1.28
N VAL A 28 -14.47 -1.22 0.66
CA VAL A 28 -15.64 -1.15 -0.22
C VAL A 28 -16.75 -1.97 0.40
N LYS A 29 -17.94 -1.36 0.50
CA LYS A 29 -19.15 -2.05 0.94
C LYS A 29 -20.08 -2.23 -0.26
N TYR A 30 -20.51 -3.48 -0.49
CA TYR A 30 -21.49 -3.81 -1.52
C TYR A 30 -22.49 -4.83 -0.96
N GLY A 31 -23.75 -4.41 -0.80
CA GLY A 31 -24.77 -5.22 -0.13
C GLY A 31 -24.37 -5.55 1.32
N SER A 32 -24.42 -6.84 1.66
CA SER A 32 -23.99 -7.42 2.94
C SER A 32 -22.48 -7.67 3.04
N ALA A 33 -21.74 -7.51 1.94
CA ALA A 33 -20.31 -7.75 1.90
C ALA A 33 -19.50 -6.45 2.14
N GLU A 34 -18.40 -6.59 2.87
CA GLU A 34 -17.38 -5.57 3.08
C GLU A 34 -16.02 -6.14 2.67
N VAL A 35 -15.36 -5.50 1.72
CA VAL A 35 -14.07 -5.91 1.18
C VAL A 35 -13.02 -4.87 1.53
N THR A 36 -11.87 -5.31 2.06
CA THR A 36 -10.70 -4.46 2.29
C THR A 36 -9.60 -4.83 1.31
N GLY A 37 -9.22 -3.90 0.44
CA GLY A 37 -8.06 -3.99 -0.44
C GLY A 37 -6.87 -3.20 0.13
N GLU A 38 -5.65 -3.64 -0.15
CA GLU A 38 -4.42 -2.95 0.22
C GLU A 38 -3.42 -2.88 -0.94
N LEU A 39 -2.64 -1.80 -0.95
CA LEU A 39 -1.44 -1.61 -1.77
C LEU A 39 -0.25 -1.41 -0.84
N ARG A 40 0.78 -2.25 -0.99
CA ARG A 40 2.05 -2.09 -0.24
C ARG A 40 3.24 -2.67 -0.99
N TRP A 41 4.42 -2.11 -0.74
CA TRP A 41 5.68 -2.69 -1.19
C TRP A 41 6.01 -4.01 -0.49
N ILE A 42 6.09 -5.11 -1.25
CA ILE A 42 6.51 -6.41 -0.74
C ILE A 42 8.00 -6.57 -1.01
N LYS A 43 8.83 -6.38 0.03
CA LYS A 43 10.30 -6.39 -0.09
C LYS A 43 10.86 -7.64 -0.79
N ARG A 44 10.32 -8.82 -0.47
CA ARG A 44 10.74 -10.10 -1.07
C ARG A 44 10.47 -10.17 -2.58
N LEU A 45 9.40 -9.53 -3.04
CA LEU A 45 9.02 -9.50 -4.45
C LEU A 45 9.58 -8.29 -5.19
N ARG A 46 10.11 -7.29 -4.45
CA ARG A 46 10.51 -5.98 -4.97
C ARG A 46 9.42 -5.36 -5.85
N TYR A 47 8.17 -5.45 -5.38
CA TYR A 47 6.99 -5.04 -6.15
C TYR A 47 5.92 -4.38 -5.26
N PRO A 48 5.23 -3.33 -5.74
CA PRO A 48 4.09 -2.73 -5.06
C PRO A 48 2.84 -3.56 -5.34
N LEU A 49 2.53 -4.49 -4.43
CA LEU A 49 1.45 -5.46 -4.64
C LEU A 49 0.11 -4.88 -4.19
N MET A 50 -0.88 -4.98 -5.09
CA MET A 50 -2.30 -4.81 -4.77
C MET A 50 -2.91 -6.17 -4.46
N TYR A 51 -3.65 -6.29 -3.36
CA TYR A 51 -4.35 -7.53 -3.01
C TYR A 51 -5.57 -7.27 -2.14
N ILE A 52 -6.48 -8.25 -2.11
CA ILE A 52 -7.59 -8.28 -1.17
C ILE A 52 -7.08 -8.80 0.16
N LYS A 53 -7.16 -7.97 1.20
CA LYS A 53 -6.76 -8.34 2.56
C LYS A 53 -7.83 -9.15 3.27
N GLU A 54 -9.08 -8.71 3.15
CA GLU A 54 -10.18 -9.25 3.94
C GLU A 54 -11.49 -9.12 3.17
N ILE A 55 -12.33 -10.15 3.29
CA ILE A 55 -13.72 -10.15 2.83
C ILE A 55 -14.56 -10.54 4.03
N LYS A 56 -15.48 -9.67 4.44
CA LYS A 56 -16.50 -9.97 5.45
C LYS A 56 -17.84 -10.05 4.78
N ASN A 57 -18.62 -11.06 5.13
CA ASN A 57 -20.00 -11.16 4.73
C ASN A 57 -20.86 -11.11 5.99
N LYS A 58 -21.83 -10.20 6.04
CA LYS A 58 -22.81 -10.16 7.13
C LYS A 58 -24.00 -11.03 6.72
N TYR A 59 -23.90 -12.32 7.02
CA TYR A 59 -25.01 -13.27 7.04
C TYR A 59 -25.02 -13.96 8.40
#